data_AF-A0A8I1EBS9-F1
#
_entry.id   AF-A0A8I1EBS9-F1
#
_cell.length_a   1.000
_cell.length_b   1.000
_cell.length_c   1.000
_cell.angle_alpha   90.00
_cell.angle_beta   90.00
_cell.angle_gamma   90.00
#
_symmetry.space_group_name_H-M   'P 1'
#
loop_
_entity.id
_entity.type
_entity.pdbx_description
1 polymer ?
#
loop_
_entity_poly.entity_id
_entity_poly.type
_entity_poly.pdbx_seq_one_letter_code
_entity_poly.pdbx_strand_id
1 'polypeptide(L)'
;MGTYIKAVVEILTREGWVPNASPVFYNDDRQDDPREARVPQPNLGQSYELFTLLAGVREVEGITPLSKPRGLPEDTHSSTLFDLAGPYESCPFGYEDEPANVADYLSRRSDIERFAFSWVSIDELLQIDYEQMVPVRMEQGKTTSLRDALGDRFFNILEQIQLVAPASQARMLFCFT
;
A
#
# COMPACT_ATOMS: atom_id res chain seq x y z
N MET A 1 -3.16 4.85 -19.48
CA MET A 1 -3.37 5.01 -18.04
C MET A 1 -3.40 3.61 -17.44
N GLY A 2 -2.50 3.32 -16.49
CA GLY A 2 -2.45 2.02 -15.83
C GLY A 2 -2.78 2.19 -14.36
N THR A 3 -3.22 1.11 -13.71
CA THR A 3 -3.51 1.11 -12.28
C THR A 3 -2.20 1.05 -11.51
N TYR A 4 -2.06 1.83 -10.43
CA TYR A 4 -0.89 1.87 -9.53
C TYR A 4 -1.29 1.49 -8.10
N ILE A 5 -0.31 1.06 -7.31
CA ILE A 5 -0.48 0.76 -5.89
C ILE A 5 0.02 1.95 -5.08
N LYS A 6 -0.90 2.64 -4.39
CA LYS A 6 -0.54 3.67 -3.43
C LYS A 6 -0.48 3.07 -2.04
N ALA A 7 0.61 3.25 -1.31
CA ALA A 7 0.83 2.64 0.00
C ALA A 7 1.52 3.58 0.98
N VAL A 8 1.06 3.60 2.23
CA VAL A 8 1.63 4.35 3.35
C VAL A 8 1.92 3.37 4.49
N VAL A 9 2.94 3.65 5.29
CA VAL A 9 3.30 2.85 6.45
C VAL A 9 2.99 3.61 7.72
N GLU A 10 2.32 2.96 8.65
CA GLU A 10 2.13 3.45 10.01
C GLU A 10 2.92 2.59 10.99
N ILE A 11 3.42 3.25 12.03
CA ILE A 11 4.14 2.61 13.14
C ILE A 11 3.36 2.82 14.44
N LEU A 12 3.34 1.78 15.27
CA LEU A 12 2.68 1.83 16.56
C LEU A 12 3.58 2.52 17.59
N THR A 13 3.09 3.62 18.16
CA THR A 13 3.74 4.36 19.23
C THR A 13 2.90 4.35 20.51
N ARG A 14 3.38 5.02 21.56
CA ARG A 14 2.61 5.18 22.81
C ARG A 14 1.32 5.97 22.63
N GLU A 15 1.24 6.81 21.59
CA GLU A 15 0.08 7.65 21.27
C GLU A 15 -0.88 6.98 20.27
N GLY A 16 -0.55 5.76 19.82
CA GLY A 16 -1.29 5.03 18.79
C GLY A 16 -0.50 4.91 17.49
N TRP A 17 -1.21 4.61 16.40
CA TRP A 17 -0.61 4.52 15.08
C TRP A 17 -0.30 5.91 14.53
N VAL A 18 0.94 6.11 14.12
CA VAL A 18 1.39 7.37 13.51
C VAL A 18 2.01 7.06 12.15
N PRO A 19 1.87 7.98 11.17
CA PRO A 19 2.52 7.83 9.88
C PRO A 19 4.03 7.75 10.09
N ASN A 20 4.67 6.84 9.35
CA ASN A 20 6.12 6.78 9.34
C ASN A 20 6.68 8.05 8.68
N ALA A 21 7.45 8.82 9.44
CA ALA A 21 8.15 10.00 8.94
C ALA A 21 9.40 9.67 8.10
N SER A 22 9.89 8.43 8.21
CA SER A 22 11.07 7.99 7.46
C SER A 22 10.72 7.60 6.02
N PRO A 23 11.50 8.02 5.02
CA PRO A 23 11.29 7.61 3.64
C PRO A 23 11.54 6.09 3.47
N VAL A 24 10.47 5.31 3.35
CA VAL A 24 10.51 3.84 3.08
C VAL A 24 10.14 3.49 1.64
N PHE A 25 9.80 4.47 0.82
CA PHE A 25 9.43 4.30 -0.59
C PHE A 25 10.34 5.12 -1.49
N TYR A 26 11.58 4.68 -1.67
CA TYR A 26 12.47 5.28 -2.66
C TYR A 26 12.13 4.77 -4.07
N ASN A 27 11.89 5.68 -5.02
CA ASN A 27 11.91 5.33 -6.45
C ASN A 27 13.38 5.17 -6.86
N ASP A 28 13.80 3.96 -7.20
CA ASP A 28 15.12 3.72 -7.83
C ASP A 28 15.11 4.12 -9.32
N ASP A 29 13.93 4.18 -9.94
CA ASP A 29 13.75 4.32 -11.40
C ASP A 29 13.99 5.74 -11.96
N ARG A 30 14.31 6.73 -11.11
CA ARG A 30 14.71 8.08 -11.55
C ARG A 30 16.16 8.36 -11.16
N GLN A 31 17.07 7.58 -11.74
CA GLN A 31 18.50 7.71 -11.50
C GLN A 31 19.12 8.98 -12.15
N ASP A 32 18.38 9.69 -13.02
CA ASP A 32 18.94 10.69 -13.93
C ASP A 32 18.70 12.18 -13.60
N ASP A 33 17.88 12.56 -12.59
CA ASP A 33 17.77 13.97 -12.19
C ASP A 33 18.21 14.21 -10.73
N PRO A 34 19.48 14.64 -10.49
CA PRO A 34 19.99 14.95 -9.16
C PRO A 34 19.32 16.18 -8.50
N ARG A 35 18.39 16.88 -9.18
CA ARG A 35 17.60 17.99 -8.62
C ARG A 35 16.24 17.55 -8.09
N GLU A 36 15.73 16.38 -8.48
CA GLU A 36 14.61 15.74 -7.79
C GLU A 36 15.19 14.97 -6.60
N ALA A 37 15.29 15.64 -5.45
CA ALA A 37 15.56 14.95 -4.19
C ALA A 37 14.68 13.70 -4.13
N ARG A 38 15.22 12.59 -3.61
CA ARG A 38 14.51 11.33 -3.38
C ARG A 38 13.26 11.56 -2.52
N VAL A 39 12.16 12.01 -3.13
CA VAL A 39 10.92 12.26 -2.41
C VAL A 39 10.32 10.89 -2.15
N PRO A 40 10.13 10.49 -0.87
CA PRO A 40 9.37 9.30 -0.59
C PRO A 40 7.98 9.46 -1.18
N GLN A 41 7.66 8.66 -2.18
CA GLN A 41 6.32 8.63 -2.74
C GLN A 41 5.63 7.38 -2.23
N PRO A 42 4.40 7.45 -1.71
CA PRO A 42 3.67 6.30 -1.22
C PRO A 42 3.23 5.40 -2.39
N ASN A 43 4.15 4.82 -3.16
CA ASN A 43 3.87 4.16 -4.43
C ASN A 43 4.73 2.89 -4.60
N LEU A 44 4.04 1.75 -4.69
CA LEU A 44 4.64 0.44 -4.98
C LEU A 44 4.69 0.14 -6.49
N GLY A 45 4.25 1.07 -7.33
CA GLY A 45 4.30 0.97 -8.79
C GLY A 45 3.13 0.17 -9.37
N GLN A 46 3.36 -0.42 -10.56
CA GLN A 46 2.39 -1.30 -11.23
C GLN A 46 2.94 -2.73 -11.22
N SER A 47 2.37 -3.60 -10.40
CA SER A 47 2.69 -5.03 -10.39
C SER A 47 1.41 -5.84 -10.21
N TYR A 48 1.16 -6.76 -11.14
CA TYR A 48 -0.03 -7.61 -11.12
C TYR A 48 0.04 -8.67 -10.04
N GLU A 49 1.25 -9.11 -9.76
CA GLU A 49 1.64 -10.00 -8.69
C GLU A 49 1.34 -9.32 -7.34
N LEU A 50 1.73 -8.05 -7.16
CA LEU A 50 1.39 -7.29 -5.96
C LEU A 50 -0.11 -6.97 -5.84
N PHE A 51 -0.80 -6.64 -6.93
CA PHE A 51 -2.27 -6.45 -6.89
C PHE A 51 -2.97 -7.72 -6.37
N THR A 52 -2.52 -8.88 -6.86
CA THR A 52 -3.09 -10.17 -6.48
C THR A 52 -2.71 -10.52 -5.05
N LEU A 53 -1.43 -10.40 -4.68
CA LEU A 53 -0.94 -10.73 -3.35
C LEU A 53 -1.58 -9.86 -2.27
N LEU A 54 -1.68 -8.55 -2.49
CA LEU A 54 -2.18 -7.64 -1.46
C LEU A 54 -3.70 -7.72 -1.28
N ALA A 55 -4.44 -7.79 -2.39
CA ALA A 55 -5.89 -7.58 -2.38
C ALA A 55 -6.71 -8.55 -3.23
N GLY A 56 -6.07 -9.46 -3.96
CA GLY A 56 -6.76 -10.29 -4.97
C GLY A 56 -7.32 -9.44 -6.12
N VAL A 57 -6.73 -8.28 -6.38
CA VAL A 57 -7.12 -7.43 -7.52
C VAL A 57 -6.29 -7.85 -8.72
N ARG A 58 -6.90 -7.88 -9.92
CA ARG A 58 -6.22 -8.28 -11.16
C ARG A 58 -5.52 -9.65 -11.02
N GLU A 59 -6.29 -10.62 -10.54
CA GLU A 59 -5.84 -11.95 -10.12
C GLU A 59 -4.87 -12.62 -11.10
N VAL A 60 -3.72 -13.01 -10.57
CA VAL A 60 -2.75 -13.91 -11.16
C VAL A 60 -2.95 -15.30 -10.54
N GLU A 61 -3.08 -16.32 -11.38
CA GLU A 61 -3.23 -17.70 -10.92
C GLU A 61 -2.04 -18.11 -10.03
N GLY A 62 -2.30 -18.92 -9.00
CA GLY A 62 -1.26 -19.42 -8.11
C GLY A 62 -0.81 -18.46 -7.01
N ILE A 63 -1.32 -17.22 -6.96
CA ILE A 63 -1.07 -16.29 -5.84
C ILE A 63 -2.29 -16.24 -4.93
N THR A 64 -2.11 -16.52 -3.64
CA THR A 64 -3.16 -16.38 -2.63
C THR A 64 -3.14 -14.95 -2.07
N PRO A 65 -4.27 -14.21 -2.11
CA PRO A 65 -4.32 -12.86 -1.56
C PRO A 65 -4.23 -12.88 -0.03
N LEU A 66 -3.48 -11.94 0.54
CA LEU A 66 -3.35 -11.73 1.98
C LEU A 66 -4.65 -11.30 2.62
N SER A 67 -5.35 -10.37 1.98
CA SER A 67 -6.65 -9.92 2.44
C SER A 67 -7.48 -9.47 1.26
N LYS A 68 -8.76 -9.83 1.24
CA LYS A 68 -9.71 -9.09 0.39
C LYS A 68 -9.78 -7.63 0.86
N PRO A 69 -10.12 -6.67 -0.01
CA PRO A 69 -10.27 -5.28 0.39
C PRO A 69 -11.28 -5.17 1.52
N ARG A 70 -10.80 -4.72 2.69
CA ARG A 70 -11.56 -4.71 3.95
C ARG A 70 -11.79 -3.31 4.51
N GLY A 71 -11.40 -2.27 3.77
CA GLY A 71 -11.36 -0.89 4.27
C GLY A 71 -10.12 -0.63 5.11
N LEU A 72 -10.02 0.58 5.65
CA LEU A 72 -8.95 0.98 6.55
C LEU A 72 -9.40 0.83 8.01
N PRO A 73 -8.47 0.60 8.96
CA PRO A 73 -8.78 0.57 10.38
C PRO A 73 -9.37 1.89 10.89
N GLU A 74 -10.25 1.83 11.89
CA GLU A 74 -10.83 3.04 12.51
C GLU A 74 -9.81 3.87 13.30
N ASP A 75 -8.70 3.26 13.70
CA ASP A 75 -7.58 3.92 14.38
C ASP A 75 -6.51 4.43 13.40
N THR A 76 -6.83 4.56 12.11
CA THR A 76 -5.93 5.14 11.10
C THR A 76 -5.72 6.62 11.38
N HIS A 77 -4.47 7.08 11.29
CA HIS A 77 -4.15 8.47 11.53
C HIS A 77 -4.73 9.38 10.43
N SER A 78 -5.24 10.56 10.81
CA SER A 78 -5.93 11.48 9.88
C SER A 78 -5.05 11.92 8.71
N SER A 79 -3.76 12.17 8.95
CA SER A 79 -2.81 12.49 7.88
C SER A 79 -2.60 11.31 6.92
N THR A 80 -2.61 10.07 7.40
CA THR A 80 -2.53 8.87 6.56
C THR A 80 -3.77 8.77 5.66
N LEU A 81 -4.96 9.09 6.19
CA LEU A 81 -6.19 9.14 5.39
C LEU A 81 -6.10 10.21 4.31
N PHE A 82 -5.61 11.40 4.65
CA PHE A 82 -5.42 12.47 3.69
C PHE A 82 -4.43 12.07 2.59
N ASP A 83 -3.28 11.51 2.97
CA ASP A 83 -2.27 11.08 2.02
C ASP A 83 -2.77 9.96 1.11
N LEU A 84 -3.47 8.96 1.66
CA LEU A 84 -3.91 7.77 0.92
C LEU A 84 -5.20 8.00 0.13
N ALA A 85 -6.21 8.65 0.70
CA ALA A 85 -7.54 8.84 0.09
C ALA A 85 -7.75 10.24 -0.51
N GLY A 86 -6.93 11.22 -0.15
CA GLY A 86 -7.12 12.62 -0.57
C GLY A 86 -8.16 13.32 0.30
N PRO A 87 -8.54 14.56 -0.05
CA PRO A 87 -9.58 15.29 0.66
C PRO A 87 -10.96 14.61 0.47
N TYR A 88 -11.85 14.83 1.42
CA TYR A 88 -13.27 14.53 1.26
C TYR A 88 -14.02 15.73 0.69
N GLU A 89 -15.16 15.48 0.05
CA GLU A 89 -16.05 16.53 -0.45
C GLU A 89 -16.61 17.31 0.75
N SER A 90 -16.31 18.61 0.80
CA SER A 90 -16.96 19.54 1.71
C SER A 90 -18.21 20.12 1.05
N CYS A 91 -19.35 20.09 1.74
CA CYS A 91 -20.57 20.74 1.26
C CYS A 91 -20.39 22.27 1.29
N PRO A 92 -20.57 22.98 0.16
CA PRO A 92 -20.27 24.42 0.08
C PRO A 92 -21.22 25.35 0.86
N PHE A 93 -22.23 24.83 1.57
CA PHE A 93 -23.34 25.63 2.13
C PHE A 93 -23.70 25.39 3.61
N GLY A 94 -22.85 24.78 4.45
CA GLY A 94 -23.16 24.63 5.87
C GLY A 94 -22.05 23.99 6.71
N TYR A 95 -22.14 24.18 8.04
CA TYR A 95 -21.21 23.73 9.07
C TYR A 95 -20.54 22.39 8.72
N GLU A 96 -19.20 22.41 8.70
CA GLU A 96 -18.34 21.26 8.45
C GLU A 96 -18.61 20.19 9.51
N ASP A 97 -19.39 19.17 9.17
CA ASP A 97 -19.48 17.97 9.99
C ASP A 97 -18.29 17.10 9.60
N GLU A 98 -17.23 17.15 10.41
CA GLU A 98 -16.07 16.28 10.26
C GLU A 98 -16.54 14.83 10.15
N PRO A 99 -15.93 14.01 9.28
CA PRO A 99 -16.33 12.62 9.12
C PRO A 99 -16.24 11.91 10.48
N ALA A 100 -17.32 11.24 10.87
CA ALA A 100 -17.46 10.68 12.21
C ALA A 100 -16.50 9.51 12.48
N ASN A 101 -16.06 8.85 11.40
CA ASN A 101 -15.19 7.68 11.43
C ASN A 101 -14.49 7.49 10.06
N VAL A 102 -13.58 6.53 9.98
CA VAL A 102 -12.76 6.29 8.79
C VAL A 102 -13.59 5.80 7.62
N ALA A 103 -14.60 4.96 7.85
CA ALA A 103 -15.50 4.50 6.81
C ALA A 103 -16.31 5.67 6.19
N ASP A 104 -16.78 6.60 7.01
CA ASP A 104 -17.48 7.82 6.59
C ASP A 104 -16.57 8.73 5.77
N TYR A 105 -15.32 8.94 6.22
CA TYR A 105 -14.29 9.67 5.46
C TYR A 105 -14.13 9.07 4.05
N LEU A 106 -13.93 7.75 3.97
CA LEU A 106 -13.73 7.07 2.69
C LEU A 106 -14.97 7.12 1.80
N SER A 107 -16.17 7.18 2.37
CA SER A 107 -17.42 7.29 1.61
C SER A 107 -17.65 8.68 1.01
N ARG A 108 -17.14 9.73 1.68
CA ARG A 108 -17.25 11.13 1.27
C ARG A 108 -16.07 11.62 0.45
N ARG A 109 -15.13 10.74 0.08
CA ARG A 109 -13.94 11.11 -0.68
C ARG A 109 -14.33 11.76 -2.02
N SER A 110 -13.63 12.82 -2.40
CA SER A 110 -13.86 13.48 -3.70
C SER A 110 -13.25 12.71 -4.88
N ASP A 111 -12.29 11.82 -4.60
CA ASP A 111 -11.55 11.05 -5.58
C ASP A 111 -12.10 9.62 -5.70
N ILE A 112 -12.91 9.39 -6.75
CA ILE A 112 -13.46 8.07 -7.06
C ILE A 112 -12.48 7.15 -7.79
N GLU A 113 -11.33 7.66 -8.25
CA GLU A 113 -10.33 6.86 -8.96
C GLU A 113 -9.60 5.91 -8.01
N ARG A 114 -9.63 6.20 -6.70
CA ARG A 114 -9.07 5.33 -5.66
C ARG A 114 -10.06 4.28 -5.19
N PHE A 115 -9.62 3.03 -5.18
CA PHE A 115 -10.46 1.90 -4.79
C PHE A 115 -9.69 0.82 -4.02
N ALA A 116 -10.45 -0.16 -3.49
CA ALA A 116 -9.94 -1.32 -2.77
C ALA A 116 -8.97 -0.98 -1.62
N PHE A 117 -9.35 0.01 -0.80
CA PHE A 117 -8.65 0.35 0.43
C PHE A 117 -8.53 -0.87 1.34
N SER A 118 -7.32 -1.13 1.80
CA SER A 118 -7.01 -2.24 2.68
C SER A 118 -5.71 -1.96 3.43
N TRP A 119 -5.37 -2.85 4.34
CA TRP A 119 -4.15 -2.78 5.13
C TRP A 119 -3.63 -4.17 5.44
N VAL A 120 -2.33 -4.28 5.69
CA VAL A 120 -1.66 -5.52 6.09
C VAL A 120 -0.57 -5.20 7.11
N SER A 121 -0.40 -6.05 8.12
CA SER A 121 0.72 -5.93 9.04
C SER A 121 2.02 -6.38 8.36
N ILE A 122 3.16 -5.83 8.79
CA ILE A 122 4.44 -6.27 8.26
C ILE A 122 4.75 -7.71 8.68
N ASP A 123 4.25 -8.14 9.84
CA ASP A 123 4.33 -9.53 10.28
C ASP A 123 3.62 -10.49 9.31
N GLU A 124 2.40 -10.16 8.87
CA GLU A 124 1.67 -10.95 7.84
C GLU A 124 2.46 -11.05 6.53
N LEU A 125 3.16 -9.98 6.11
CA LEU A 125 4.00 -10.02 4.91
C LEU A 125 5.18 -10.97 5.09
N LEU A 126 5.83 -10.97 6.25
CA LEU A 126 7.01 -11.81 6.50
C LEU A 126 6.69 -13.30 6.64
N GLN A 127 5.43 -13.64 6.92
CA GLN A 127 4.99 -15.04 7.01
C GLN A 127 4.69 -15.67 5.65
N ILE A 128 4.72 -14.91 4.55
CA ILE A 128 4.48 -15.44 3.21
C ILE A 128 5.64 -16.34 2.78
N ASP A 129 5.30 -17.51 2.24
CA ASP A 129 6.24 -18.31 1.48
C ASP A 129 6.50 -17.67 0.10
N TYR A 130 7.57 -16.87 0.02
CA TYR A 130 7.99 -16.22 -1.21
C TYR A 130 8.72 -17.17 -2.19
N GLU A 131 9.08 -18.37 -1.76
CA GLU A 131 9.72 -19.38 -2.61
C GLU A 131 8.70 -20.27 -3.32
N GLN A 132 7.40 -20.07 -3.05
CA GLN A 132 6.34 -20.76 -3.77
C GLN A 132 6.40 -20.45 -5.28
N MET A 133 6.13 -21.47 -6.09
CA MET A 133 6.19 -21.34 -7.55
C MET A 133 4.86 -20.84 -8.11
N VAL A 134 4.92 -19.76 -8.88
CA VAL A 134 3.77 -19.11 -9.51
C VAL A 134 3.95 -19.10 -11.04
N PRO A 135 2.87 -19.21 -11.83
CA PRO A 135 2.94 -19.12 -13.28
C PRO A 135 3.38 -17.72 -13.73
N VAL A 136 4.29 -17.68 -14.70
CA VAL A 136 4.71 -16.42 -15.32
C VAL A 136 3.59 -15.94 -16.24
N ARG A 137 3.00 -14.79 -15.92
CA ARG A 137 1.83 -14.26 -16.64
C ARG A 137 2.05 -14.10 -18.15
N MET A 138 3.27 -13.75 -18.58
CA MET A 138 3.61 -13.50 -19.99
C MET A 138 4.11 -14.75 -20.72
N GLU A 139 4.39 -15.85 -20.02
CA GLU A 139 5.02 -17.05 -20.60
C GLU A 139 4.26 -18.32 -20.18
N GLN A 140 3.41 -18.83 -21.07
CA GLN A 140 2.62 -20.02 -20.81
C GLN A 140 3.50 -21.23 -20.47
N GLY A 141 3.18 -21.91 -19.37
CA GLY A 141 3.86 -23.12 -18.92
C GLY A 141 5.17 -22.90 -18.16
N LYS A 142 5.62 -21.65 -18.02
CA LYS A 142 6.76 -21.32 -17.17
C LYS A 142 6.30 -20.93 -15.79
N THR A 143 7.01 -21.41 -14.77
CA THR A 143 6.83 -21.01 -13.39
C THR A 143 8.08 -20.29 -12.90
N THR A 144 7.91 -19.37 -11.96
CA THR A 144 8.97 -18.64 -11.29
C THR A 144 8.66 -18.58 -9.80
N SER A 145 9.64 -18.27 -8.95
CA SER A 145 9.37 -18.03 -7.54
C SER A 145 8.52 -16.75 -7.38
N LEU A 146 7.66 -16.70 -6.36
CA LEU A 146 6.92 -15.48 -6.04
C LEU A 146 7.88 -14.32 -5.75
N ARG A 147 9.03 -14.58 -5.12
CA ARG A 147 10.10 -13.60 -4.91
C ARG A 147 10.54 -12.95 -6.22
N ASP A 148 10.90 -13.75 -7.22
CA ASP A 148 11.34 -13.25 -8.52
C ASP A 148 10.20 -12.51 -9.26
N ALA A 149 8.95 -12.97 -9.09
CA ALA A 149 7.79 -12.36 -9.71
C ALA A 149 7.46 -10.97 -9.13
N LEU A 150 7.67 -10.77 -7.83
CA LEU A 150 7.48 -9.47 -7.16
C LEU A 150 8.64 -8.50 -7.40
N GLY A 151 9.84 -9.04 -7.64
CA GLY A 151 11.05 -8.29 -7.94
C GLY A 151 11.69 -7.60 -6.72
N ASP A 152 12.95 -7.23 -6.87
CA ASP A 152 13.80 -6.71 -5.78
C ASP A 152 13.27 -5.42 -5.14
N ARG A 153 12.57 -4.59 -5.92
CA ARG A 153 12.00 -3.32 -5.43
C ARG A 153 11.09 -3.54 -4.23
N PHE A 154 10.24 -4.56 -4.26
CA PHE A 154 9.31 -4.85 -3.17
C PHE A 154 10.07 -5.26 -1.89
N PHE A 155 11.09 -6.11 -2.02
CA PHE A 155 11.88 -6.56 -0.88
C PHE A 155 12.76 -5.46 -0.29
N ASN A 156 13.31 -4.58 -1.12
CA ASN A 156 14.05 -3.40 -0.66
C ASN A 156 13.16 -2.49 0.21
N ILE A 157 11.89 -2.33 -0.15
CA ILE A 157 10.92 -1.55 0.64
C ILE A 157 10.60 -2.30 1.95
N LEU A 158 10.39 -3.61 1.89
CA LEU A 158 10.11 -4.42 3.08
C LEU A 158 11.27 -4.39 4.08
N GLU A 159 12.52 -4.43 3.62
CA GLU A 159 13.73 -4.26 4.44
C GLU A 159 13.79 -2.88 5.07
N GLN A 160 13.52 -1.82 4.29
CA GLN A 160 13.50 -0.44 4.81
C GLN A 160 12.45 -0.27 5.92
N ILE A 161 11.27 -0.89 5.78
CA ILE A 161 10.23 -0.82 6.83
C ILE A 161 10.71 -1.49 8.12
N GLN A 162 11.37 -2.65 8.01
CA GLN A 162 11.92 -3.37 9.17
C GLN A 162 13.03 -2.60 9.90
N LEU A 163 13.75 -1.70 9.22
CA LEU A 163 14.73 -0.83 9.85
C LEU A 163 14.10 0.29 10.70
N VAL A 164 12.86 0.68 10.39
CA VAL A 164 12.16 1.76 11.09
C VAL A 164 11.46 1.25 12.35
N ALA A 165 10.79 0.11 12.27
CA ALA A 165 10.04 -0.45 13.38
C ALA A 165 10.00 -1.99 13.33
N PRO A 166 9.86 -2.67 14.48
CA PRO A 166 9.59 -4.10 14.52
C PRO A 166 8.37 -4.47 13.68
N ALA A 167 8.39 -5.64 13.03
CA ALA A 167 7.30 -6.09 12.16
C ALA A 167 5.92 -6.13 12.85
N SER A 168 5.89 -6.43 14.15
CA SER A 168 4.66 -6.43 14.97
C SER A 168 4.13 -5.03 15.31
N GLN A 169 4.91 -3.98 15.06
CA GLN A 169 4.56 -2.58 15.32
C GLN A 169 4.46 -1.75 14.04
N ALA A 170 4.46 -2.40 12.88
CA ALA A 170 4.34 -1.73 11.59
C ALA A 170 3.18 -2.32 10.79
N ARG A 171 2.42 -1.44 10.12
CA ARG A 171 1.39 -1.82 9.17
C ARG A 171 1.49 -0.99 7.91
N MET A 172 1.19 -1.60 6.78
CA MET A 172 1.11 -0.96 5.48
C MET A 172 -0.36 -0.81 5.11
N LEU A 173 -0.80 0.42 4.90
CA LEU A 173 -2.12 0.77 4.39
C LEU A 173 -2.00 1.11 2.92
N PHE A 174 -2.92 0.64 2.09
CA PHE A 174 -2.82 0.83 0.64
C PHE A 174 -4.17 0.95 -0.05
N CYS A 175 -4.14 1.50 -1.26
CA CYS A 175 -5.25 1.52 -2.21
C CYS A 175 -4.71 1.43 -3.64
N PHE A 176 -5.61 1.26 -4.62
CA PHE A 176 -5.25 1.28 -6.03
C PHE A 176 -5.82 2.53 -6.70
N THR A 177 -5.07 3.10 -7.63
CA THR A 177 -5.41 4.31 -8.39
C THR A 177 -5.12 4.11 -9.87
#